data_AF-A0A373FUK0-F1
#
_entry.id   AF-A0A373FUK0-F1
#
_cell.length_a   1.000
_cell.length_b   1.000
_cell.length_c   1.000
_cell.angle_alpha   90.00
_cell.angle_beta   90.00
_cell.angle_gamma   90.00
#
_symmetry.space_group_name_H-M   'P 1'
#
loop_
_entity.id
_entity.type
_entity.pdbx_description
1 polymer ?
#
loop_
_entity_poly.entity_id
_entity_poly.type
_entity_poly.pdbx_seq_one_letter_code
_entity_poly.pdbx_strand_id
1 'polypeptide(L)'
;MMDENLLAQAGVKLISIYRSGNEQIENFVNEVTSCEKIYSTSLHGIIIAQAYGIPAQWISFEGVPIHADEDFKFTDYFLGANQEVQHKMLLNSLNSENIALMKKHEPQPVRKFQGAAQLLDRFPHGKV
;
A
#
# COMPACT_ATOMS: atom_id res chain seq x y z
N MET A 1 7.86 -10.60 20.34
CA MET A 1 9.06 -10.32 19.52
C MET A 1 8.75 -10.78 18.10
N MET A 2 9.04 -9.93 17.12
CA MET A 2 8.83 -10.19 15.70
C MET A 2 9.86 -11.22 15.24
N ASP A 3 9.43 -12.34 14.68
CA ASP A 3 10.34 -13.39 14.22
C ASP A 3 10.70 -13.17 12.75
N GLU A 4 11.81 -12.48 12.51
CA GLU A 4 12.31 -12.20 11.15
C GLU A 4 12.58 -13.49 10.35
N ASN A 5 12.95 -14.58 11.03
CA ASN A 5 13.19 -15.86 10.39
C ASN A 5 11.88 -16.49 9.89
N LEU A 6 10.80 -16.38 10.66
CA LEU A 6 9.46 -16.78 10.24
C LEU A 6 9.00 -16.02 9.00
N LEU A 7 9.21 -14.70 8.97
CA LEU A 7 8.83 -13.85 7.83
C LEU A 7 9.59 -14.24 6.57
N ALA A 8 10.92 -14.41 6.69
CA ALA A 8 11.76 -14.83 5.57
C ALA A 8 11.36 -16.21 5.02
N GLN A 9 11.12 -17.19 5.89
CA GLN A 9 10.63 -18.52 5.50
C GLN A 9 9.25 -18.47 4.83
N ALA A 10 8.41 -17.52 5.24
CA ALA A 10 7.13 -17.27 4.62
C ALA A 10 7.22 -16.43 3.32
N GLY A 11 8.41 -15.99 2.89
CA GLY A 11 8.55 -15.11 1.72
C GLY A 11 7.95 -13.72 1.95
N VAL A 12 7.87 -13.27 3.19
CA VAL A 12 7.38 -11.94 3.56
C VAL A 12 8.57 -11.02 3.79
N LYS A 13 8.57 -9.89 3.07
CA LYS A 13 9.58 -8.84 3.22
C LYS A 13 8.99 -7.67 4.01
N LEU A 14 9.64 -7.30 5.11
CA LEU A 14 9.26 -6.11 5.87
C LEU A 14 9.88 -4.87 5.22
N ILE A 15 9.05 -3.87 4.89
CA ILE A 15 9.49 -2.63 4.25
C ILE A 15 9.06 -1.46 5.13
N SER A 16 10.03 -0.66 5.55
CA SER A 16 9.77 0.59 6.28
C SER A 16 9.43 1.72 5.30
N ILE A 17 8.54 2.64 5.67
CA ILE A 17 8.23 3.84 4.87
C ILE A 17 9.11 5.05 5.22
N TYR A 18 9.87 4.97 6.31
CA TYR A 18 10.72 6.07 6.77
C TYR A 18 11.94 6.16 5.88
N ARG A 19 11.99 7.19 5.03
CA ARG A 19 13.03 7.42 4.02
C ARG A 19 13.40 8.90 3.99
N SER A 20 14.66 9.20 3.71
CA SER A 20 15.18 10.56 3.59
C SER A 20 16.21 10.66 2.46
N GLY A 21 16.00 11.62 1.57
CA GLY A 21 16.84 11.82 0.37
C GLY A 21 16.46 10.90 -0.79
N ASN A 22 16.93 11.27 -1.99
CA ASN A 22 16.54 10.63 -3.25
C ASN A 22 16.87 9.14 -3.28
N GLU A 23 18.10 8.77 -2.89
CA GLU A 23 18.56 7.37 -2.90
C GLU A 23 17.67 6.47 -2.03
N GLN A 24 17.30 6.92 -0.83
CA GLN A 24 16.44 6.11 0.05
C GLN A 24 15.01 5.99 -0.51
N ILE A 25 14.50 7.04 -1.13
CA ILE A 25 13.19 7.03 -1.79
C ILE A 25 13.21 6.04 -2.97
N GLU A 26 14.26 6.05 -3.79
CA GLU A 26 14.44 5.09 -4.89
C GLU A 26 14.55 3.66 -4.37
N ASN A 27 15.30 3.44 -3.28
CA ASN A 27 15.40 2.13 -2.65
C ASN A 27 14.04 1.63 -2.14
N PHE A 28 13.22 2.50 -1.54
CA PHE A 28 11.86 2.14 -1.15
C PHE A 28 11.01 1.67 -2.33
N VAL A 29 11.08 2.39 -3.46
CA VAL A 29 10.38 1.99 -4.69
C VAL A 29 10.89 0.63 -5.19
N ASN A 30 12.21 0.41 -5.20
CA ASN A 30 12.81 -0.87 -5.59
C ASN A 30 12.35 -2.01 -4.67
N GLU A 31 12.24 -1.76 -3.37
CA GLU A 31 11.74 -2.74 -2.41
C GLU A 31 10.26 -3.07 -2.65
N VAL A 32 9.42 -2.07 -2.87
CA VAL A 32 7.99 -2.27 -3.16
C VAL A 32 7.80 -3.02 -4.48
N THR A 33 8.51 -2.62 -5.53
CA THR A 33 8.42 -3.24 -6.87
C THR A 33 9.03 -4.62 -6.97
N SER A 34 9.81 -5.05 -5.97
CA SER A 34 10.28 -6.43 -5.83
C SER A 34 9.20 -7.41 -5.34
N CYS A 35 8.03 -6.92 -4.92
CA CYS A 35 6.96 -7.73 -4.34
C CYS A 35 5.80 -7.93 -5.33
N GLU A 36 5.17 -9.10 -5.27
CA GLU A 36 3.96 -9.42 -6.06
C GLU A 36 2.70 -8.73 -5.49
N LYS A 37 2.68 -8.51 -4.18
CA LYS A 37 1.59 -7.87 -3.44
C LYS A 37 2.08 -7.20 -2.17
N ILE A 38 1.36 -6.17 -1.72
CA ILE A 38 1.71 -5.36 -0.56
C ILE A 38 0.60 -5.41 0.48
N TYR A 39 0.96 -5.60 1.74
CA TYR A 39 0.07 -5.39 2.88
C TYR A 39 0.63 -4.22 3.68
N SER A 40 -0.12 -3.13 3.81
CA SER A 40 0.40 -1.89 4.39
C SER A 40 -0.49 -1.32 5.48
N THR A 41 0.16 -0.90 6.56
CA THR A 41 -0.42 -0.04 7.60
C THR A 41 -0.37 1.44 7.23
N SER A 42 0.28 1.79 6.11
CA SER A 42 0.50 3.17 5.67
C SER A 42 -0.17 3.46 4.34
N LEU A 43 -0.86 4.60 4.26
CA LEU A 43 -1.43 5.09 3.01
C LEU A 43 -0.36 5.27 1.92
N HIS A 44 0.83 5.75 2.26
CA HIS A 44 1.92 5.90 1.28
C HIS A 44 2.35 4.57 0.68
N GLY A 45 2.36 3.49 1.48
CA GLY A 45 2.65 2.15 0.98
C GLY A 45 1.61 1.66 -0.03
N ILE A 46 0.33 1.94 0.22
CA ILE A 46 -0.77 1.62 -0.70
C ILE A 46 -0.65 2.43 -1.99
N ILE A 47 -0.47 3.75 -1.88
CA ILE A 47 -0.37 4.67 -3.03
C ILE A 47 0.75 4.23 -3.97
N ILE A 48 1.95 4.00 -3.44
CA ILE A 48 3.11 3.64 -4.26
C ILE A 48 2.92 2.27 -4.89
N ALA A 49 2.45 1.27 -4.15
CA ALA A 49 2.16 -0.05 -4.71
C ALA A 49 1.18 0.04 -5.88
N GLN A 50 0.06 0.73 -5.70
CA GLN A 50 -0.97 0.88 -6.73
C GLN A 50 -0.49 1.72 -7.93
N ALA A 51 0.34 2.75 -7.71
CA ALA A 51 0.92 3.53 -8.80
C ALA A 51 1.79 2.67 -9.74
N TYR A 52 2.46 1.65 -9.19
CA TYR A 52 3.24 0.67 -9.96
C TYR A 52 2.42 -0.56 -10.41
N GLY A 53 1.10 -0.56 -10.19
CA GLY A 53 0.20 -1.64 -10.60
C GLY A 53 0.25 -2.88 -9.70
N ILE A 54 0.83 -2.78 -8.51
CA ILE A 54 0.97 -3.86 -7.55
C ILE A 54 -0.27 -3.89 -6.64
N PRO A 55 -0.98 -5.03 -6.55
CA PRO A 55 -2.11 -5.17 -5.62
C PRO A 55 -1.68 -4.89 -4.18
N ALA A 56 -2.47 -4.08 -3.48
CA ALA A 56 -2.19 -3.67 -2.11
C ALA A 56 -3.42 -3.85 -1.22
N GLN A 57 -3.23 -4.32 0.01
CA GLN A 57 -4.27 -4.46 1.02
C GLN A 57 -3.95 -3.57 2.22
N TRP A 58 -4.93 -2.77 2.64
CA TRP A 58 -4.88 -2.02 3.88
C TRP A 58 -5.01 -2.95 5.09
N ILE A 59 -4.04 -2.88 6.00
CA ILE A 59 -4.00 -3.64 7.25
C ILE A 59 -3.80 -2.71 8.46
N SER A 60 -4.17 -3.17 9.65
CA SER A 60 -3.93 -2.48 10.92
C SER A 60 -3.63 -3.47 12.03
N PHE A 61 -2.86 -3.06 13.04
CA PHE A 61 -2.58 -3.91 14.20
C PHE A 61 -3.41 -3.49 15.42
N GLU A 62 -3.93 -4.48 16.16
CA GLU A 62 -4.61 -4.25 17.43
C GLU A 62 -3.71 -3.48 18.41
N GLY A 63 -4.29 -2.51 19.12
CA GLY A 63 -3.56 -1.72 20.12
C GLY A 63 -2.56 -0.71 19.56
N VAL A 64 -2.44 -0.60 18.23
CA VAL A 64 -1.68 0.48 17.57
C VAL A 64 -2.68 1.52 17.07
N PRO A 65 -2.96 2.58 17.83
CA PRO A 65 -3.85 3.64 17.37
C PRO A 65 -3.19 4.35 16.19
N ILE A 66 -3.75 4.09 15.02
CA ILE A 66 -3.64 4.95 13.86
C ILE A 66 -4.84 5.91 14.01
N HIS A 67 -4.60 7.22 13.99
CA HIS A 67 -5.46 8.31 14.47
C HIS A 67 -6.97 8.17 14.15
N ALA A 68 -7.85 8.80 14.94
CA ALA A 68 -9.31 8.61 14.85
C ALA A 68 -9.91 8.87 13.44
N ASP A 69 -9.29 9.75 12.64
CA ASP A 69 -9.76 10.14 11.30
C ASP A 69 -9.05 9.39 10.16
N GLU A 70 -8.34 8.30 10.46
CA GLU A 70 -7.54 7.64 9.43
C GLU A 70 -8.35 6.95 8.34
N ASP A 71 -9.49 6.38 8.70
CA ASP A 71 -10.33 5.69 7.72
C ASP A 71 -10.79 6.66 6.61
N PHE A 72 -10.90 7.97 6.93
CA PHE A 72 -11.26 9.00 5.96
C PHE A 72 -10.19 9.17 4.87
N LYS A 73 -8.90 9.33 5.20
CA LYS A 73 -7.84 9.52 4.19
C LYS A 73 -7.70 8.30 3.26
N PHE A 74 -7.89 7.09 3.77
CA PHE A 74 -7.86 5.88 2.94
C PHE A 74 -9.07 5.84 2.01
N THR A 75 -10.26 6.11 2.54
CA THR A 75 -11.50 6.14 1.76
C THR A 75 -11.46 7.21 0.67
N ASP A 76 -11.04 8.44 1.01
CA ASP A 76 -10.88 9.56 0.09
C ASP A 76 -9.91 9.21 -1.04
N TYR A 77 -8.74 8.63 -0.69
CA TYR A 77 -7.80 8.14 -1.69
C TYR A 77 -8.40 7.09 -2.62
N PHE A 78 -9.05 6.03 -2.09
CA PHE A 78 -9.61 4.97 -2.92
C PHE A 78 -10.67 5.52 -3.88
N LEU A 79 -11.56 6.39 -3.40
CA LEU A 79 -12.57 7.03 -4.23
C LEU A 79 -11.94 7.95 -5.28
N GLY A 80 -11.01 8.81 -4.88
CA GLY A 80 -10.33 9.77 -5.76
C GLY A 80 -9.48 9.10 -6.84
N ALA A 81 -8.81 7.99 -6.50
CA ALA A 81 -8.03 7.18 -7.43
C ALA A 81 -8.88 6.16 -8.23
N ASN A 82 -10.21 6.19 -8.08
CA ASN A 82 -11.16 5.26 -8.69
C ASN A 82 -10.81 3.77 -8.44
N GLN A 83 -10.31 3.48 -7.24
CA GLN A 83 -10.05 2.14 -6.75
C GLN A 83 -11.25 1.61 -5.96
N GLU A 84 -11.24 0.31 -5.70
CA GLU A 84 -12.21 -0.27 -4.78
C GLU A 84 -11.89 0.17 -3.34
N VAL A 85 -12.90 0.71 -2.64
CA VAL A 85 -12.75 1.09 -1.24
C VAL A 85 -12.54 -0.18 -0.42
N GLN A 86 -11.38 -0.27 0.22
CA GLN A 86 -11.01 -1.43 1.03
C GLN A 86 -11.48 -1.29 2.47
N HIS A 87 -11.85 -2.41 3.07
CA HIS A 87 -11.94 -2.52 4.52
C HIS A 87 -10.56 -2.89 5.09
N LYS A 88 -10.17 -2.26 6.20
CA LYS A 88 -8.93 -2.61 6.89
C LYS A 88 -9.00 -4.02 7.45
N MET A 89 -7.96 -4.81 7.20
CA MET A 89 -7.78 -6.10 7.86
C MET A 89 -7.11 -5.87 9.22
N LEU A 90 -7.83 -6.17 10.30
CA LEU A 90 -7.30 -6.07 11.66
C LEU A 90 -6.52 -7.34 12.01
N LEU A 91 -5.26 -7.16 12.42
CA LEU A 91 -4.35 -8.24 12.80
C LEU A 91 -3.89 -8.01 14.25
N ASN A 92 -3.72 -9.07 15.03
CA ASN A 92 -3.16 -8.94 16.38
C ASN A 92 -1.62 -8.89 16.38
N SER A 93 -0.96 -9.51 15.40
CA SER A 93 0.49 -9.65 15.30
C SER A 93 0.92 -10.27 13.96
N LEU A 94 2.22 -10.28 13.65
CA LEU A 94 2.76 -11.04 12.52
C LEU A 94 3.16 -12.46 12.94
N ASN A 95 2.18 -13.27 13.30
CA ASN A 95 2.37 -14.69 13.58
C ASN A 95 2.03 -15.55 12.35
N SER A 96 2.31 -16.85 12.41
CA SER A 96 2.08 -17.79 11.30
C SER A 96 0.63 -17.84 10.83
N GLU A 97 -0.33 -17.69 11.74
CA GLU A 97 -1.76 -17.71 11.43
C GLU A 97 -2.16 -16.48 10.60
N ASN A 98 -1.79 -15.27 11.06
CA ASN A 98 -2.08 -14.03 10.33
C ASN A 98 -1.32 -13.96 9.01
N ILE A 99 -0.11 -14.52 8.94
CA ILE A 99 0.62 -14.64 7.66
C ILE A 99 -0.12 -15.56 6.69
N ALA A 100 -0.65 -16.69 7.16
CA ALA A 100 -1.47 -17.57 6.35
C ALA A 100 -2.78 -16.89 5.90
N LEU A 101 -3.42 -16.13 6.80
CA LEU A 101 -4.60 -15.33 6.48
C LEU A 101 -4.31 -14.29 5.39
N MET A 102 -3.23 -13.52 5.54
CA MET A 102 -2.81 -12.55 4.53
C MET A 102 -2.59 -13.25 3.20
N LYS A 103 -1.84 -14.36 3.16
CA LYS A 103 -1.58 -15.10 1.91
C LYS A 103 -2.84 -15.61 1.24
N LYS A 104 -3.84 -16.04 2.02
CA LYS A 104 -5.14 -16.53 1.49
C LYS A 104 -6.01 -15.40 0.97
N HIS A 105 -5.89 -14.20 1.54
CA HIS A 105 -6.61 -13.01 1.11
C HIS A 105 -5.84 -12.32 -0.01
N GLU A 106 -6.30 -12.50 -1.24
CA GLU A 106 -5.72 -11.80 -2.38
C GLU A 106 -6.17 -10.32 -2.38
N PRO A 107 -5.23 -9.35 -2.39
CA PRO A 107 -5.60 -7.96 -2.52
C PRO A 107 -6.28 -7.69 -3.85
N GLN A 108 -7.23 -6.75 -3.85
CA GLN A 108 -7.95 -6.41 -5.08
C GLN A 108 -6.98 -5.93 -6.16
N PRO A 109 -7.16 -6.37 -7.43
CA PRO A 109 -6.37 -5.88 -8.54
C PRO A 109 -6.48 -4.37 -8.70
N VAL A 110 -5.36 -3.73 -9.06
CA VAL A 110 -5.33 -2.28 -9.27
C VAL A 110 -6.15 -1.92 -10.51
N ARG A 111 -7.12 -1.03 -10.34
CA ARG A 111 -7.85 -0.46 -11.48
C ARG A 111 -6.94 0.54 -12.18
N LYS A 112 -6.64 0.30 -13.46
CA LYS A 112 -5.87 1.27 -14.25
C LYS A 112 -6.64 2.58 -14.32
N PHE A 113 -5.95 3.69 -14.05
CA PHE A 113 -6.55 5.01 -14.16
C PHE A 113 -7.04 5.27 -15.59
N GLN A 114 -8.33 5.56 -15.73
CA GLN A 114 -8.96 5.95 -16.99
C GLN A 114 -9.22 7.45 -16.91
N GLY A 115 -8.47 8.25 -17.64
CA GLY A 115 -8.52 9.71 -17.45
C GLY A 115 -7.25 10.46 -17.84
N ALA A 116 -6.14 9.76 -18.08
CA ALA A 116 -4.84 10.41 -18.29
C ALA A 116 -4.86 11.39 -19.46
N ALA A 117 -5.46 11.00 -20.59
CA ALA A 117 -5.61 11.87 -21.75
C ALA A 117 -6.44 13.12 -21.44
N GLN A 118 -7.56 12.97 -20.73
CA GLN A 118 -8.42 14.09 -20.32
C GLN A 118 -7.69 15.03 -19.36
N LEU A 119 -6.94 14.50 -18.40
CA LEU A 119 -6.15 15.34 -17.48
C LEU A 119 -5.03 16.09 -18.21
N LEU A 120 -4.34 15.43 -19.14
CA LEU A 120 -3.31 16.07 -19.95
C LEU A 120 -3.88 17.15 -20.87
N ASP A 121 -5.07 16.95 -21.44
CA ASP A 121 -5.78 17.94 -22.26
C ASP A 121 -6.23 19.17 -21.46
N ARG A 122 -6.53 19.00 -20.17
CA ARG A 122 -6.83 20.11 -19.25
C ARG A 122 -5.60 20.82 -18.72
N PHE A 123 -4.40 20.29 -18.97
CA PHE A 123 -3.17 20.96 -18.57
C PHE A 123 -3.11 22.30 -19.30
N PRO A 124 -2.77 23.41 -18.63
CA PRO A 124 -2.67 24.70 -19.29
C PRO A 124 -1.50 24.66 -20.28
N HIS A 125 -1.79 24.22 -21.51
CA HIS A 125 -0.89 24.33 -22.64
C HIS A 125 -0.77 25.83 -22.96
N GLY A 126 0.36 26.43 -22.59
CA GLY A 126 0.82 27.76 -23.00
C GLY A 126 -0.24 28.74 -23.51
N LYS A 127 -0.75 29.59 -22.62
CA LYS A 127 -0.89 31.02 -22.91
C LYS A 127 -0.06 31.78 -21.88
N VAL A 128 1.26 31.76 -22.09
CA VAL A 128 2.18 32.81 -21.62
C VAL A 128 2.69 33.51 -22.88
#